data_AF-X0XEL7-F1
#
_entry.id   AF-X0XEL7-F1
#
_cell.length_a   1.000
_cell.length_b   1.000
_cell.length_c   1.000
_cell.angle_alpha   90.00
_cell.angle_beta   90.00
_cell.angle_gamma   90.00
#
_symmetry.space_group_name_H-M   'P 1'
#
loop_
_entity.id
_entity.type
_entity.pdbx_description
1 polymer ?
#
loop_
_entity_poly.entity_id
_entity_poly.type
_entity_poly.pdbx_seq_one_letter_code
_entity_poly.pdbx_strand_id
1 'polypeptide(L)'
;MITRDNFNEVFNSITHDEIENTLHDSPEYISVELMTANAGSWVYINGYNQYNEESEEEITSNGNVYCDTDTFLMLLSEAGHKYSF
;
A
#
# COMPACT_ATOMS: atom_id res chain seq x y z
N MET A 1 4.74 6.37 9.07
CA MET A 1 5.32 6.98 7.86
C MET A 1 6.27 6.02 7.17
N ILE A 2 6.00 5.80 5.90
CA ILE A 2 6.82 5.05 4.95
C ILE A 2 7.92 5.99 4.45
N THR A 3 9.16 5.54 4.56
CA THR A 3 10.36 6.25 4.13
C THR A 3 11.17 5.35 3.22
N ARG A 4 12.20 5.90 2.57
CA ARG A 4 13.12 5.10 1.78
C ARG A 4 13.81 3.98 2.59
N ASP A 5 14.04 4.21 3.88
CA ASP A 5 14.77 3.29 4.73
C ASP A 5 13.92 2.08 5.15
N ASN A 6 12.61 2.29 5.37
CA ASN A 6 11.69 1.21 5.75
C ASN A 6 10.82 0.68 4.59
N PHE A 7 10.96 1.24 3.38
CA PHE A 7 10.16 0.87 2.21
C PHE A 7 10.11 -0.64 1.98
N ASN A 8 11.28 -1.28 1.88
CA ASN A 8 11.34 -2.72 1.65
C ASN A 8 10.74 -3.52 2.80
N GLU A 9 10.90 -3.10 4.05
CA GLU A 9 10.33 -3.80 5.20
C GLU A 9 8.81 -3.71 5.20
N VAL A 10 8.26 -2.52 4.94
CA VAL A 10 6.82 -2.25 4.85
C VAL A 10 6.19 -3.08 3.75
N PHE A 11 6.68 -2.97 2.51
CA PHE A 11 6.07 -3.66 1.39
C PHE A 11 6.24 -5.19 1.48
N ASN A 12 7.38 -5.68 1.97
CA ASN A 12 7.58 -7.13 2.20
C ASN A 12 6.76 -7.71 3.36
N SER A 13 6.18 -6.87 4.21
CA SER A 13 5.28 -7.33 5.28
C SER A 13 3.86 -7.59 4.80
N ILE A 14 3.50 -7.10 3.62
CA ILE A 14 2.18 -7.33 3.01
C ILE A 14 2.14 -8.75 2.47
N THR A 15 1.16 -9.53 2.90
CA THR A 15 1.02 -10.92 2.49
C THR A 15 0.41 -11.04 1.09
N HIS A 16 0.61 -12.20 0.46
CA HIS A 16 -0.01 -12.50 -0.84
C HIS A 16 -1.54 -12.43 -0.77
N ASP A 17 -2.13 -13.00 0.28
CA ASP A 17 -3.58 -13.01 0.49
C ASP A 17 -4.14 -11.58 0.64
N GLU A 18 -3.44 -10.68 1.32
CA GLU A 18 -3.85 -9.27 1.41
C GLU A 18 -3.84 -8.60 0.04
N ILE A 19 -2.79 -8.83 -0.77
CA ILE A 19 -2.69 -8.27 -2.11
C ILE A 19 -3.82 -8.81 -3.00
N GLU A 20 -4.07 -10.13 -3.01
CA GLU A 20 -5.15 -10.74 -3.79
C GLU A 20 -6.52 -10.19 -3.39
N ASN A 21 -6.80 -10.10 -2.09
CA ASN A 21 -8.06 -9.57 -1.60
C ASN A 21 -8.27 -8.11 -1.97
N THR A 22 -7.23 -7.28 -1.89
CA THR A 22 -7.32 -5.87 -2.27
C THR A 22 -7.50 -5.69 -3.79
N LEU A 23 -6.85 -6.53 -4.60
CA LEU A 23 -6.92 -6.45 -6.06
C LEU A 23 -8.14 -7.16 -6.67
N HIS A 24 -8.86 -8.00 -5.90
CA HIS A 24 -9.98 -8.81 -6.39
C HIS A 24 -11.04 -8.00 -7.17
N ASP A 25 -11.40 -6.82 -6.66
CA ASP A 25 -12.41 -5.96 -7.28
C ASP A 25 -11.83 -5.00 -8.33
N SER A 26 -10.57 -5.19 -8.73
CA SER A 26 -9.84 -4.36 -9.69
C SER A 26 -9.92 -2.86 -9.36
N PRO A 27 -9.45 -2.45 -8.16
CA PRO A 27 -9.44 -1.03 -7.78
C PRO A 27 -8.61 -0.21 -8.75
N GLU A 28 -8.97 1.06 -8.92
CA GLU A 28 -8.19 2.03 -9.70
C GLU A 28 -7.05 2.62 -8.87
N TYR A 29 -7.25 2.75 -7.56
CA TYR A 29 -6.31 3.34 -6.62
C TYR A 29 -6.11 2.46 -5.40
N ILE A 30 -4.91 2.52 -4.81
CA ILE A 30 -4.49 1.77 -3.63
C ILE A 30 -3.90 2.73 -2.60
N SER A 31 -4.23 2.53 -1.33
CA SER A 31 -3.45 3.07 -0.22
C SER A 31 -2.62 2.00 0.48
N VAL A 32 -1.45 2.39 0.96
CA VAL A 32 -0.59 1.58 1.83
C VAL A 32 -0.25 2.40 3.07
N GLU A 33 -0.73 1.94 4.22
CA GLU A 33 -0.68 2.69 5.48
C GLU A 33 0.11 1.92 6.53
N LEU A 34 1.20 2.54 7.03
CA LEU A 34 1.97 2.00 8.14
C LEU A 34 1.42 2.55 9.45
N MET A 35 0.79 1.68 10.23
CA MET A 35 0.32 1.97 11.58
C MET A 35 1.38 1.54 12.59
N THR A 36 1.65 2.41 13.56
CA THR A 36 2.57 2.12 14.67
C THR A 36 1.89 2.45 15.99
N ALA A 37 1.84 1.48 16.90
CA ALA A 37 1.34 1.63 18.25
C ALA A 37 2.30 1.00 19.26
N ASN A 38 1.99 1.12 20.56
CA ASN A 38 2.81 0.54 21.63
C ASN A 38 2.99 -0.99 21.51
N ALA A 39 2.08 -1.68 20.81
CA ALA A 39 2.11 -3.12 20.59
C ALA A 39 2.94 -3.56 19.37
N GLY A 40 3.42 -2.61 18.56
CA GLY A 40 4.16 -2.88 17.33
C GLY A 40 3.67 -2.07 16.13
N SER A 41 4.14 -2.45 14.95
CA SER A 41 3.75 -1.85 13.68
C SER A 41 3.09 -2.88 12.78
N TRP A 42 2.13 -2.44 11.97
CA TRP A 42 1.47 -3.27 10.96
C TRP A 42 1.09 -2.40 9.75
N VAL A 43 0.94 -3.06 8.61
CA VAL A 43 0.63 -2.40 7.34
C VAL A 43 -0.79 -2.73 6.94
N TYR A 44 -1.54 -1.73 6.49
CA TYR A 44 -2.83 -1.91 5.85
C TYR A 44 -2.76 -1.52 4.39
N ILE A 45 -3.48 -2.27 3.54
CA ILE A 45 -3.71 -1.91 2.16
C ILE A 45 -5.20 -1.86 1.85
N ASN A 46 -5.64 -0.80 1.18
CA ASN A 46 -7.04 -0.59 0.80
C ASN A 46 -7.15 -0.25 -0.68
N GLY A 47 -8.18 -0.76 -1.34
CA GLY A 47 -8.48 -0.48 -2.74
C GLY A 47 -9.66 0.48 -2.88
N TYR A 48 -9.57 1.38 -3.86
CA TYR A 48 -10.58 2.39 -4.17
C TYR A 48 -10.90 2.37 -5.67
N ASN A 49 -12.19 2.34 -6.02
CA ASN A 49 -12.66 2.35 -7.40
C ASN A 49 -12.81 3.75 -8.00
N GLN A 50 -12.57 4.79 -7.20
CA GLN A 50 -12.66 6.18 -7.60
C GLN A 50 -11.62 6.98 -6.86
N TYR A 51 -11.06 7.98 -7.55
CA TYR A 51 -10.16 8.94 -6.95
C TYR A 51 -10.87 9.72 -5.83
N ASN A 52 -10.18 9.88 -4.69
CA ASN A 52 -10.64 10.71 -3.59
C ASN A 52 -9.49 11.61 -3.09
N GLU A 53 -9.57 12.89 -3.42
CA GLU A 53 -8.59 13.93 -3.05
C GLU A 53 -8.43 14.06 -1.54
N GLU A 54 -9.52 14.07 -0.77
CA GLU A 54 -9.48 14.16 0.70
C GLU A 54 -8.75 12.95 1.31
N SER A 55 -8.99 11.76 0.78
CA SER A 55 -8.28 10.55 1.21
C SER A 55 -6.80 10.58 0.83
N GLU A 56 -6.46 11.02 -0.40
CA GLU A 56 -5.06 11.17 -0.81
C GLU A 56 -4.33 12.15 0.12
N GLU A 57 -4.89 13.33 0.37
CA GLU A 57 -4.29 14.35 1.24
C GLU A 57 -4.09 13.84 2.66
N GLU A 58 -5.09 13.16 3.24
CA GLU A 58 -4.99 12.60 4.59
C GLU A 58 -3.91 11.51 4.67
N ILE A 59 -3.92 10.56 3.73
CA ILE A 59 -2.98 9.43 3.72
C ILE A 59 -1.56 9.92 3.49
N THR A 60 -1.35 10.78 2.50
CA THR A 60 -0.02 11.31 2.17
C THR A 60 0.51 12.25 3.24
N SER A 61 -0.33 13.06 3.90
CA SER A 61 0.09 13.91 5.02
C SER A 61 0.53 13.12 6.26
N ASN A 62 -0.01 11.91 6.45
CA ASN A 62 0.45 10.95 7.46
C ASN A 62 1.74 10.19 7.06
N GLY A 63 2.29 10.52 5.89
CA GLY A 63 3.49 9.89 5.34
C GLY A 63 3.25 8.45 4.89
N ASN A 64 2.03 8.12 4.49
CA ASN A 64 1.67 6.84 3.88
C ASN A 64 1.62 7.01 2.34
N VAL A 65 1.37 5.91 1.62
CA VAL A 65 1.33 5.91 0.14
C VAL A 65 -0.11 5.86 -0.34
N TYR A 66 -0.45 6.71 -1.31
CA TYR A 66 -1.68 6.62 -2.10
C TYR A 66 -1.28 6.71 -3.58
N CYS A 67 -1.66 5.74 -4.39
CA CYS A 67 -1.24 5.66 -5.79
C CYS A 67 -2.25 4.88 -6.64
N ASP A 68 -2.15 4.97 -7.96
CA ASP A 68 -2.87 4.04 -8.84
C ASP A 68 -2.38 2.59 -8.68
N THR A 69 -3.21 1.64 -9.13
CA THR A 69 -2.92 0.20 -9.02
C THR A 69 -1.66 -0.21 -9.77
N ASP A 70 -1.37 0.37 -10.93
CA ASP A 70 -0.15 0.07 -11.70
C ASP A 70 1.12 0.46 -10.93
N THR A 71 1.10 1.64 -10.31
CA THR A 71 2.16 2.15 -9.46
C THR A 71 2.34 1.27 -8.23
N PHE A 72 1.25 0.84 -7.58
CA PHE A 72 1.31 -0.09 -6.45
C PHE A 72 2.01 -1.41 -6.82
N LEU A 73 1.66 -1.99 -7.97
CA LEU A 73 2.29 -3.22 -8.46
C LEU A 73 3.77 -3.04 -8.81
N MET A 74 4.14 -1.87 -9.34
CA MET A 74 5.54 -1.51 -9.54
C MET A 74 6.30 -1.45 -8.22
N LEU A 75 5.73 -0.80 -7.19
CA LEU A 75 6.34 -0.71 -5.85
C LEU A 75 6.50 -2.08 -5.19
N LEU A 76 5.50 -2.97 -5.32
CA LEU A 76 5.60 -4.37 -4.87
C LEU A 76 6.77 -5.09 -5.55
N SER A 77 6.90 -4.94 -6.87
CA SER A 77 8.00 -5.53 -7.64
C SER A 77 9.37 -5.00 -7.20
N GLU A 78 9.50 -3.69 -6.97
CA GLU A 78 10.72 -3.07 -6.45
C GLU A 78 11.09 -3.57 -5.06
N ALA A 79 10.11 -3.82 -4.19
CA ALA A 79 10.32 -4.38 -2.86
C ALA A 79 10.72 -5.87 -2.89
N GLY A 80 10.53 -6.56 -4.02
CA GLY A 80 10.92 -7.95 -4.23
C GLY A 80 9.75 -8.92 -4.37
N HIS A 81 8.50 -8.45 -4.37
CA HIS A 81 7.34 -9.30 -4.65
C HIS A 81 7.30 -9.65 -6.14
N LYS A 82 7.37 -10.94 -6.44
CA LYS A 82 7.11 -11.43 -7.80
C LYS A 82 5.61 -11.66 -7.96
N TYR A 83 4.88 -10.61 -8.36
CA TYR A 83 3.51 -10.73 -8.83
C TYR A 83 3.51 -10.94 -10.35
N SER A 84 2.91 -12.03 -10.81
CA SER A 84 2.72 -12.31 -12.24
C SER A 84 1.24 -12.48 -12.52
N PHE A 85 0.72 -11.69 -13.46
CA PHE A 85 -0.62 -11.84 -14.04
C PHE A 85 -0.73 -13.07 -14.94
#